data_AF-J7IU42-F1
#
_entry.id   AF-J7IU42-F1
#
_cell.length_a   1.000
_cell.length_b   1.000
_cell.length_c   1.000
_cell.angle_alpha   90.00
_cell.angle_beta   90.00
_cell.angle_gamma   90.00
#
_symmetry.space_group_name_H-M   'P 1'
#
loop_
_entity.id
_entity.type
_entity.pdbx_description
1 polymer ?
#
loop_
_entity_poly.entity_id
_entity_poly.type
_entity_poly.pdbx_seq_one_letter_code
_entity_poly.pdbx_strand_id
1 'polypeptide(L)'
;MKPLDTFREELHKILVTQEYQVYTQESKSLFQGLFDELKNWLHQMLQNLFPHTDVAKSTSAWLSYGIATLGTVLLLVLLFLFISRFVRQGRIHLDQISMFQGQAFTAHDHLREAHRLAQEGNYHSALRNLFLGLIIYLDQNQRIVAKTWKTNWEYYVELKDRSAQQADSFYSLAIKFEEAMYGGRPITKDDYWLSHNQVDKWIHEGDSK
;
A
#
# COMPACT_ATOMS: atom_id res chain seq x y z
N MET A 1 28.16 20.53 14.40
CA MET A 1 26.70 20.68 14.55
C MET A 1 26.25 21.59 13.42
N LYS A 2 25.65 21.05 12.34
CA LYS A 2 25.22 21.87 11.20
C LYS A 2 24.02 22.74 11.66
N PRO A 3 23.99 24.04 11.31
CA PRO A 3 22.92 24.94 11.74
C PRO A 3 21.58 24.56 11.10
N LEU A 4 20.48 24.75 11.84
CA LEU A 4 19.13 24.32 11.49
C LEU A 4 18.63 24.89 10.14
N ASP A 5 19.15 26.05 9.74
CA ASP A 5 18.74 26.74 8.53
C ASP A 5 19.22 26.03 7.27
N THR A 6 20.41 25.42 7.30
CA THR A 6 20.95 24.65 6.17
C THR A 6 20.14 23.39 5.90
N PHE A 7 19.60 22.76 6.95
CA PHE A 7 18.73 21.59 6.82
C PHE A 7 17.38 21.96 6.20
N ARG A 8 16.81 23.12 6.55
CA ARG A 8 15.57 23.61 5.95
C ARG A 8 15.75 23.95 4.48
N GLU A 9 16.86 24.56 4.11
CA GLU A 9 17.17 24.86 2.71
C GLU A 9 17.44 23.60 1.88
N GLU A 10 18.15 22.60 2.42
CA GLU A 10 18.33 21.29 1.78
C GLU A 10 17.00 20.56 1.60
N LEU A 11 16.12 20.58 2.61
CA LEU A 11 14.77 20.01 2.51
C LEU A 11 13.93 20.74 1.45
N HIS A 12 14.00 22.07 1.39
CA HIS A 12 13.28 22.85 0.40
C HIS A 12 13.79 22.56 -1.03
N LYS A 13 15.10 22.32 -1.18
CA LYS A 13 15.72 21.94 -2.46
C LYS A 13 15.32 20.53 -2.89
N ILE A 14 15.24 19.58 -1.95
CA ILE A 14 14.76 18.21 -2.23
C ILE A 14 13.28 18.23 -2.61
N LEU A 15 12.45 18.99 -1.87
CA LEU A 15 11.00 19.12 -2.09
C LEU A 15 10.63 19.85 -3.38
N VAL A 16 11.48 20.76 -3.88
CA VAL A 16 11.24 21.54 -5.11
C VAL A 16 11.78 20.82 -6.37
N THR A 17 12.37 19.64 -6.24
CA THR A 17 12.82 18.86 -7.40
C THR A 17 11.63 18.54 -8.32
N GLN A 18 11.78 18.91 -9.59
CA GLN A 18 10.76 19.01 -10.64
C GLN A 18 9.97 17.70 -10.94
N GLU A 19 10.41 16.54 -10.43
CA GLU A 19 9.69 15.27 -10.57
C GLU A 19 8.35 15.24 -9.80
N TYR A 20 8.17 16.08 -8.78
CA TYR A 20 6.95 16.05 -7.94
C TYR A 20 5.76 16.83 -8.53
N GLN A 21 6.02 17.82 -9.40
CA GLN A 21 4.96 18.72 -9.89
C GLN A 21 4.23 18.18 -11.12
N VAL A 22 4.84 17.30 -11.91
CA VAL A 22 4.20 16.73 -13.11
C VAL A 22 3.10 15.72 -12.75
N TYR A 23 3.28 14.97 -11.66
CA TYR A 23 2.32 13.93 -11.24
C TYR A 23 1.15 14.44 -10.37
N THR A 24 1.31 15.59 -9.70
CA THR A 24 0.30 16.10 -8.75
C THR A 24 -0.86 16.87 -9.42
N GLN A 25 -0.74 17.21 -10.70
CA GLN A 25 -1.73 18.06 -11.37
C GLN A 25 -2.82 17.25 -12.10
N GLU A 26 -2.47 16.11 -12.68
CA GLU A 26 -3.41 15.22 -13.38
C GLU A 26 -4.15 14.27 -12.41
N SER A 27 -3.44 13.76 -11.39
CA SER A 27 -4.01 12.90 -10.34
C SER A 27 -5.10 13.58 -9.50
N LYS A 28 -5.00 14.89 -9.23
CA LYS A 28 -5.96 15.60 -8.37
C LYS A 28 -7.43 15.48 -8.78
N SER A 29 -7.73 15.36 -10.07
CA SER A 29 -9.12 15.28 -10.56
C SER A 29 -9.75 13.89 -10.39
N LEU A 30 -8.95 12.82 -10.48
CA LEU A 30 -9.43 11.44 -10.38
C LEU A 30 -9.48 10.94 -8.93
N PHE A 31 -8.64 11.51 -8.08
CA PHE A 31 -8.64 11.24 -6.64
C PHE A 31 -9.87 11.79 -5.92
N GLN A 32 -10.47 12.89 -6.40
CA GLN A 32 -11.64 13.49 -5.74
C GLN A 32 -12.83 12.53 -5.70
N GLY A 33 -13.22 11.94 -6.84
CA GLY A 33 -14.40 11.06 -6.89
C GLY A 33 -14.27 9.79 -6.03
N LEU A 34 -13.08 9.16 -6.04
CA LEU A 34 -12.85 7.91 -5.32
C LEU A 34 -12.58 8.14 -3.82
N PHE A 35 -11.94 9.27 -3.47
CA PHE A 35 -11.78 9.69 -2.07
C PHE A 35 -13.12 10.06 -1.44
N ASP A 36 -14.05 10.63 -2.21
CA ASP A 36 -15.40 10.93 -1.74
C ASP A 36 -16.19 9.65 -1.42
N GLU A 37 -16.04 8.59 -2.22
CA GLU A 37 -16.64 7.27 -1.94
C GLU A 37 -16.07 6.62 -0.67
N LEU A 38 -14.73 6.62 -0.51
CA LEU A 38 -14.08 6.11 0.70
C LEU A 38 -14.49 6.89 1.95
N LYS A 39 -14.55 8.22 1.85
CA LYS A 39 -14.97 9.11 2.93
C LYS A 39 -16.42 8.84 3.31
N ASN A 40 -17.30 8.64 2.34
CA ASN A 40 -18.70 8.33 2.59
C ASN A 40 -18.87 6.96 3.24
N TRP A 41 -18.14 5.94 2.77
CA TRP A 41 -18.12 4.62 3.41
C TRP A 41 -17.61 4.70 4.86
N LEU A 42 -16.51 5.41 5.10
CA LEU A 42 -15.93 5.58 6.43
C LEU A 42 -16.88 6.35 7.35
N HIS A 43 -17.54 7.38 6.83
CA HIS A 43 -18.54 8.15 7.57
C HIS A 43 -19.75 7.29 7.95
N GLN A 44 -20.24 6.44 7.04
CA GLN A 44 -21.32 5.51 7.32
C GLN A 44 -20.91 4.44 8.33
N MET A 45 -19.69 3.92 8.21
CA MET A 45 -19.15 2.97 9.18
C MET A 45 -19.03 3.59 10.57
N LEU A 46 -18.50 4.81 10.67
CA LEU A 46 -18.40 5.55 11.93
C LEU A 46 -19.78 5.89 12.51
N GLN A 47 -20.76 6.25 11.69
CA GLN A 47 -22.15 6.48 12.14
C GLN A 47 -22.83 5.20 12.61
N ASN A 48 -22.54 4.05 11.99
CA ASN A 48 -23.08 2.76 12.40
C ASN A 48 -22.41 2.23 13.67
N LEU A 49 -21.14 2.58 13.91
CA LEU A 49 -20.42 2.21 15.13
C LEU A 49 -20.70 3.19 16.29
N PHE A 50 -21.03 4.44 15.99
CA PHE A 50 -21.49 5.45 16.95
C PHE A 50 -22.88 5.97 16.55
N PRO A 51 -23.93 5.13 16.58
CA PRO A 51 -25.28 5.59 16.32
C PRO A 51 -25.63 6.58 17.42
N HIS A 52 -25.81 7.84 17.01
CA HIS A 52 -26.26 8.99 17.80
C HIS A 52 -26.36 8.65 19.28
N THR A 53 -25.29 8.89 20.02
CA THR A 53 -25.35 8.86 21.47
C THR A 53 -26.30 9.99 21.88
N ASP A 54 -27.60 9.69 21.87
CA ASP A 54 -28.57 10.29 22.77
C ASP A 54 -28.09 9.89 24.16
N VAL A 55 -27.08 10.63 24.63
CA VAL A 55 -26.67 10.63 26.02
C VAL A 55 -27.92 11.06 26.76
N ALA A 56 -28.60 10.05 27.31
CA ALA A 56 -29.88 10.18 27.98
C ALA A 56 -29.82 11.40 28.90
N LYS A 57 -30.82 12.28 28.76
CA LYS A 57 -30.98 13.61 29.40
C LYS A 57 -30.99 13.60 30.95
N SER A 58 -30.45 12.58 31.62
CA SER A 58 -30.64 12.32 33.04
C SER A 58 -29.38 11.86 33.81
N THR A 59 -28.19 11.88 33.22
CA THR A 59 -26.97 11.54 33.99
C THR A 59 -25.84 12.48 33.61
N SER A 60 -25.56 13.39 34.55
CA SER A 60 -24.48 14.37 34.61
C SER A 60 -23.38 14.23 33.55
N ALA A 61 -23.26 15.24 32.69
CA ALA A 61 -22.42 15.29 31.49
C ALA A 61 -20.97 14.78 31.67
N TRP A 62 -20.33 15.04 32.82
CA TRP A 62 -18.97 14.57 33.15
C TRP A 62 -18.77 13.05 33.06
N LEU A 63 -19.76 12.24 33.44
CA LEU A 63 -19.67 10.77 33.39
C LEU A 63 -19.69 10.25 31.94
N SER A 64 -20.47 10.88 31.07
CA SER A 64 -20.55 10.52 29.65
C SER A 64 -19.26 10.82 28.89
N TYR A 65 -18.65 11.99 29.15
CA TYR A 65 -17.34 12.35 28.58
C TYR A 65 -16.21 11.44 29.09
N GLY A 66 -16.27 11.02 30.36
CA GLY A 66 -15.30 10.08 30.92
C GLY A 66 -15.30 8.73 30.22
N ILE A 67 -16.48 8.16 29.95
CA ILE A 67 -16.62 6.86 29.29
C ILE A 67 -16.20 6.92 27.82
N ALA A 68 -16.58 7.99 27.10
CA ALA A 68 -16.19 8.18 25.71
C ALA A 68 -14.66 8.35 25.57
N THR A 69 -14.04 9.12 26.48
CA THR A 69 -12.59 9.32 26.49
C THR A 69 -11.86 8.02 26.81
N LEU A 70 -12.34 7.27 27.81
CA LEU A 70 -11.75 6.00 28.20
C LEU A 70 -11.84 4.95 27.08
N GLY A 71 -12.98 4.85 26.40
CA GLY A 71 -13.15 3.97 25.24
C GLY A 71 -12.23 4.34 24.08
N THR A 72 -12.04 5.64 23.81
CA THR A 72 -11.11 6.14 22.78
C THR A 72 -9.66 5.80 23.13
N VAL A 73 -9.24 6.04 24.37
CA VAL A 73 -7.89 5.70 24.83
C VAL A 73 -7.65 4.20 24.77
N LEU A 74 -8.63 3.39 25.19
CA LEU A 74 -8.54 1.93 25.12
C LEU A 74 -8.41 1.46 23.66
N LEU A 75 -9.20 2.01 22.73
CA LEU A 75 -9.09 1.72 21.30
C LEU A 75 -7.71 2.08 20.76
N LEU A 76 -7.19 3.27 21.07
CA LEU A 76 -5.86 3.70 20.63
C LEU A 76 -4.76 2.79 21.19
N VAL A 77 -4.86 2.36 22.45
CA VAL A 77 -3.92 1.42 23.06
C VAL A 77 -4.01 0.05 22.40
N LEU A 78 -5.21 -0.48 22.14
CA LEU A 78 -5.38 -1.74 21.45
C LEU A 78 -4.86 -1.67 20.01
N LEU A 79 -5.12 -0.58 19.30
CA LEU A 79 -4.59 -0.33 17.95
C LEU A 79 -3.06 -0.26 17.98
N PHE A 80 -2.47 0.47 18.94
CA PHE A 80 -1.03 0.57 19.12
C PHE A 80 -0.39 -0.78 19.47
N LEU A 81 -1.02 -1.57 20.35
CA LEU A 81 -0.56 -2.91 20.71
C LEU A 81 -0.68 -3.89 19.54
N PHE A 82 -1.75 -3.79 18.74
CA PHE A 82 -1.95 -4.58 17.54
C PHE A 82 -0.89 -4.27 16.49
N ILE A 83 -0.69 -2.98 16.17
CA ILE A 83 0.35 -2.52 15.24
C ILE A 83 1.74 -2.93 15.75
N SER A 84 2.06 -2.71 17.03
CA SER A 84 3.38 -3.01 17.57
C SER A 84 3.68 -4.52 17.66
N ARG A 85 2.68 -5.38 17.85
CA ARG A 85 2.84 -6.84 17.77
C ARG A 85 3.09 -7.31 16.33
N PHE A 86 2.38 -6.74 15.37
CA PHE A 86 2.52 -7.09 13.94
C PHE A 86 3.80 -6.55 13.31
N VAL A 87 4.18 -5.31 13.63
CA VAL A 87 5.44 -4.70 13.17
C VAL A 87 6.68 -5.43 13.72
N ARG A 88 6.54 -6.21 14.81
CA ARG A 88 7.65 -6.98 15.40
C ARG A 88 7.93 -8.31 14.67
N GLN A 89 6.98 -8.86 13.92
CA GLN A 89 7.23 -9.99 12.99
C GLN A 89 7.49 -9.53 11.54
N GLY A 90 7.02 -8.33 11.16
CA GLY A 90 7.28 -7.69 9.87
C GLY A 90 8.58 -6.89 9.77
N ARG A 91 9.57 -7.12 10.64
CA ARG A 91 10.91 -6.49 10.53
C ARG A 91 11.74 -7.12 9.41
N ILE A 92 11.17 -7.22 8.21
CA ILE A 92 11.93 -7.39 6.98
C ILE A 92 11.70 -6.13 6.16
N HIS A 93 12.45 -5.11 6.57
CA HIS A 93 12.97 -4.02 5.75
C HIS A 93 12.41 -3.96 4.32
N LEU A 94 11.54 -2.98 4.08
CA LEU A 94 11.30 -2.39 2.77
C LEU A 94 12.52 -1.59 2.24
N ASP A 95 13.72 -1.80 2.80
CA ASP A 95 14.99 -1.22 2.29
C ASP A 95 15.42 -1.78 0.93
N GLN A 96 14.70 -2.73 0.33
CA GLN A 96 15.14 -3.39 -0.91
C GLN A 96 14.69 -2.72 -2.20
N ILE A 97 13.78 -1.74 -2.16
CA ILE A 97 13.60 -0.85 -3.32
C ILE A 97 14.83 0.11 -3.43
N SER A 98 15.72 0.15 -2.44
CA SER A 98 16.95 0.96 -2.47
C SER A 98 18.07 0.43 -3.39
N MET A 99 17.83 -0.63 -4.17
CA MET A 99 18.84 -1.21 -5.05
C MET A 99 18.75 -0.76 -6.51
N PHE A 100 17.97 0.28 -6.85
CA PHE A 100 17.72 0.70 -8.24
C PHE A 100 18.95 1.16 -9.05
N GLN A 101 20.16 1.29 -8.47
CA GLN A 101 21.30 1.90 -9.19
C GLN A 101 22.71 1.30 -8.93
N GLY A 102 22.86 0.12 -8.33
CA GLY A 102 24.21 -0.43 -8.05
C GLY A 102 24.42 -1.90 -8.41
N GLN A 103 23.44 -2.74 -8.10
CA GLN A 103 23.44 -4.17 -8.43
C GLN A 103 22.00 -4.70 -8.31
N ALA A 104 21.06 -4.03 -8.99
CA ALA A 104 19.62 -4.23 -8.80
C ALA A 104 19.17 -5.63 -9.26
N PHE A 105 18.46 -6.36 -8.39
CA PHE A 105 17.69 -7.53 -8.82
C PHE A 105 16.74 -7.11 -9.95
N THR A 106 16.76 -7.83 -11.07
CA THR A 106 15.86 -7.59 -12.19
C THR A 106 14.46 -8.13 -11.90
N ALA A 107 13.47 -7.74 -12.72
CA ALA A 107 12.14 -8.35 -12.66
C ALA A 107 12.22 -9.89 -12.73
N HIS A 108 13.04 -10.41 -13.64
CA HIS A 108 13.25 -11.84 -13.81
C HIS A 108 13.84 -12.50 -12.55
N ASP A 109 14.78 -11.84 -11.88
CA ASP A 109 15.38 -12.38 -10.64
C ASP A 109 14.35 -12.48 -9.52
N HIS A 110 13.52 -11.46 -9.34
CA HIS A 110 12.43 -11.49 -8.37
C HIS A 110 11.39 -12.56 -8.69
N LEU A 111 10.99 -12.72 -9.96
CA LEU A 111 10.02 -13.76 -10.35
C LEU A 111 10.58 -15.18 -10.13
N ARG A 112 11.85 -15.39 -10.45
CA ARG A 112 12.54 -16.66 -10.20
C ARG A 112 12.66 -16.96 -8.71
N GLU A 113 13.00 -15.96 -7.90
CA GLU A 113 13.07 -16.12 -6.45
C GLU A 113 11.69 -16.37 -5.84
N ALA A 114 10.64 -15.71 -6.36
CA ALA A 114 9.26 -15.99 -5.97
C ALA A 114 8.91 -17.47 -6.20
N HIS A 115 9.23 -17.99 -7.38
CA HIS A 115 8.98 -19.39 -7.70
C HIS A 115 9.75 -20.33 -6.77
N ARG A 116 11.05 -20.07 -6.51
CA ARG A 116 11.87 -20.87 -5.58
C ARG A 116 11.24 -20.93 -4.18
N LEU A 117 10.88 -19.76 -3.63
CA LEU A 117 10.25 -19.65 -2.30
C LEU A 117 8.90 -20.37 -2.24
N ALA A 118 8.12 -20.35 -3.31
CA ALA A 118 6.85 -21.06 -3.38
C ALA A 118 7.02 -22.59 -3.38
N GLN A 119 8.05 -23.10 -4.06
CA GLN A 119 8.39 -24.53 -4.03
C GLN A 119 8.80 -24.99 -2.63
N GLU A 120 9.41 -24.09 -1.84
CA GLU A 120 9.78 -24.32 -0.44
C GLU A 120 8.59 -24.13 0.54
N GLY A 121 7.41 -23.79 0.05
CA GLY A 121 6.22 -23.53 0.86
C GLY A 121 6.22 -22.18 1.57
N ASN A 122 7.19 -21.29 1.28
CA ASN A 122 7.27 -19.95 1.83
C ASN A 122 6.44 -18.96 0.99
N TYR A 123 5.12 -19.14 1.01
CA TYR A 123 4.20 -18.39 0.13
C TYR A 123 4.14 -16.89 0.41
N HIS A 124 4.38 -16.47 1.66
CA HIS A 124 4.40 -15.05 2.02
C HIS A 124 5.58 -14.33 1.36
N SER A 125 6.79 -14.88 1.50
CA SER A 125 7.99 -14.32 0.88
C SER A 125 7.95 -14.46 -0.65
N ALA A 126 7.33 -15.54 -1.15
CA ALA A 126 7.11 -15.75 -2.57
C ALA A 126 6.18 -14.68 -3.17
N LEU A 127 5.05 -14.38 -2.52
CA LEU A 127 4.12 -13.34 -2.96
C LEU A 127 4.78 -11.96 -2.98
N ARG A 128 5.63 -11.66 -2.00
CA ARG A 128 6.41 -10.40 -1.97
C ARG A 128 7.32 -10.27 -3.19
N ASN A 129 8.11 -11.30 -3.48
CA ASN A 129 9.00 -11.28 -4.64
C ASN A 129 8.22 -11.25 -5.96
N LEU A 130 7.08 -11.93 -6.04
CA LEU A 130 6.20 -11.89 -7.20
C LEU A 130 5.71 -10.46 -7.48
N PHE A 131 5.23 -9.77 -6.45
CA PHE A 131 4.71 -8.41 -6.58
C PHE A 131 5.82 -7.40 -6.93
N LEU A 132 7.00 -7.51 -6.33
CA LEU A 132 8.15 -6.67 -6.68
C LEU A 132 8.61 -6.91 -8.12
N GLY A 133 8.69 -8.18 -8.55
CA GLY A 133 9.03 -8.53 -9.92
C GLY A 133 8.03 -7.94 -10.93
N LEU A 134 6.73 -7.96 -10.60
CA LEU A 134 5.71 -7.32 -11.41
C LEU A 134 5.90 -5.81 -11.54
N ILE A 135 6.12 -5.08 -10.44
CA ILE A 135 6.33 -3.63 -10.47
C ILE A 135 7.53 -3.28 -11.36
N ILE A 136 8.65 -4.00 -11.19
CA ILE A 136 9.85 -3.78 -11.99
C ILE A 136 9.60 -4.13 -13.46
N TYR A 137 8.86 -5.20 -13.77
CA TYR A 137 8.49 -5.54 -15.14
C TYR A 137 7.66 -4.43 -15.80
N LEU A 138 6.65 -3.89 -15.09
CA LEU A 138 5.82 -2.81 -15.60
C LEU A 138 6.62 -1.52 -15.84
N ASP A 139 7.59 -1.22 -14.98
CA ASP A 139 8.51 -0.10 -15.13
C ASP A 139 9.47 -0.28 -16.33
N GLN A 140 10.06 -1.46 -16.47
CA GLN A 140 10.89 -1.83 -17.62
C GLN A 140 10.15 -1.70 -18.96
N ASN A 141 8.84 -1.97 -18.96
CA ASN A 141 7.96 -1.82 -20.12
C ASN A 141 7.32 -0.42 -20.22
N GLN A 142 7.78 0.56 -19.43
CA GLN A 142 7.31 1.95 -19.44
C GLN A 142 5.79 2.10 -19.21
N ARG A 143 5.17 1.13 -18.52
CA ARG A 143 3.74 1.16 -18.20
C ARG A 143 3.46 1.98 -16.94
N ILE A 144 4.38 1.93 -15.99
CA ILE A 144 4.42 2.74 -14.77
C ILE A 144 5.84 3.27 -14.57
N VAL A 145 6.02 4.14 -13.59
CA VAL A 145 7.35 4.55 -13.11
C VAL A 145 7.57 4.06 -11.68
N ALA A 146 8.39 3.04 -11.47
CA ALA A 146 8.65 2.47 -10.15
C ALA A 146 9.43 3.45 -9.26
N LYS A 147 8.89 3.74 -8.07
CA LYS A 147 9.52 4.61 -7.06
C LYS A 147 9.26 4.05 -5.66
N THR A 148 10.24 4.24 -4.76
CA THR A 148 10.20 3.75 -3.36
C THR A 148 9.07 4.36 -2.53
N TRP A 149 8.65 5.58 -2.86
CA TRP A 149 7.65 6.35 -2.12
C TRP A 149 6.24 6.22 -2.69
N LYS A 150 6.08 5.55 -3.84
CA LYS A 150 4.78 5.37 -4.48
C LYS A 150 3.97 4.28 -3.79
N THR A 151 2.69 4.56 -3.64
CA THR A 151 1.66 3.63 -3.19
C THR A 151 1.17 2.76 -4.33
N ASN A 152 0.55 1.62 -4.00
CA ASN A 152 -0.09 0.77 -5.01
C ASN A 152 -1.22 1.50 -5.75
N TRP A 153 -1.88 2.46 -5.09
CA TRP A 153 -2.89 3.29 -5.72
C TRP A 153 -2.33 4.19 -6.82
N GLU A 154 -1.15 4.78 -6.61
CA GLU A 154 -0.49 5.60 -7.63
C GLU A 154 -0.14 4.77 -8.88
N TYR A 155 0.32 3.54 -8.69
CA TYR A 155 0.52 2.60 -9.80
C TYR A 155 -0.78 2.21 -10.51
N TYR A 156 -1.88 2.05 -9.78
CA TYR A 156 -3.20 1.83 -10.37
C TYR A 156 -3.61 2.98 -11.30
N VAL A 157 -3.44 4.22 -10.84
CA VAL A 157 -3.80 5.42 -11.61
C VAL A 157 -2.98 5.50 -12.90
N GLU A 158 -1.66 5.29 -12.83
CA GLU A 158 -0.77 5.28 -14.01
C GLU A 158 -1.17 4.20 -15.03
N LEU A 159 -1.60 3.02 -14.56
CA LEU A 159 -2.07 1.96 -15.44
C LEU A 159 -3.44 2.29 -16.05
N LYS A 160 -4.31 2.97 -15.31
CA LYS A 160 -5.68 3.28 -15.74
C LYS A 160 -5.70 4.17 -16.97
N ASP A 161 -4.76 5.11 -17.06
CA ASP A 161 -4.61 6.02 -18.21
C ASP A 161 -4.29 5.27 -19.51
N ARG A 162 -3.73 4.05 -19.41
CA ARG A 162 -3.39 3.19 -20.55
C ARG A 162 -4.43 2.10 -20.79
N SER A 163 -4.92 1.47 -19.73
CA SER A 163 -5.90 0.38 -19.78
C SER A 163 -6.59 0.19 -18.43
N ALA A 164 -7.87 0.56 -18.36
CA ALA A 164 -8.71 0.35 -17.18
C ALA A 164 -8.75 -1.13 -16.76
N GLN A 165 -8.80 -2.06 -17.71
CA GLN A 165 -8.81 -3.50 -17.43
C GLN A 165 -7.52 -3.98 -16.74
N GLN A 166 -6.35 -3.49 -17.21
CA GLN A 166 -5.07 -3.81 -16.58
C GLN A 166 -4.96 -3.16 -15.20
N ALA A 167 -5.46 -1.94 -15.04
CA ALA A 167 -5.50 -1.27 -13.75
C ALA A 167 -6.36 -2.03 -12.73
N ASP A 168 -7.59 -2.42 -13.08
CA ASP A 168 -8.47 -3.14 -12.14
C ASP A 168 -7.91 -4.51 -11.75
N SER A 169 -7.28 -5.19 -12.72
CA SER A 169 -6.57 -6.44 -12.48
C SER A 169 -5.31 -6.23 -11.60
N PHE A 170 -4.57 -5.12 -11.77
CA PHE A 170 -3.45 -4.73 -10.90
C PHE A 170 -3.93 -4.58 -9.47
N TYR A 171 -4.99 -3.79 -9.30
CA TYR A 171 -5.50 -3.39 -8.00
C TYR A 171 -6.01 -4.59 -7.21
N SER A 172 -6.66 -5.53 -7.90
CA SER A 172 -7.08 -6.81 -7.32
C SER A 172 -5.91 -7.61 -6.74
N LEU A 173 -4.74 -7.57 -7.39
CA LEU A 173 -3.52 -8.22 -6.89
C LEU A 173 -2.86 -7.40 -5.77
N ALA A 174 -2.83 -6.07 -5.90
CA ALA A 174 -2.29 -5.16 -4.89
C ALA A 174 -3.03 -5.28 -3.56
N ILE A 175 -4.36 -5.40 -3.55
CA ILE A 175 -5.14 -5.63 -2.34
C ILE A 175 -4.70 -6.93 -1.64
N LYS A 176 -4.58 -8.03 -2.39
CA LYS A 176 -4.12 -9.32 -1.83
C LYS A 176 -2.73 -9.21 -1.24
N PHE A 177 -1.83 -8.49 -1.92
CA PHE A 177 -0.49 -8.21 -1.41
C PHE A 177 -0.54 -7.39 -0.11
N GLU A 178 -1.35 -6.34 -0.05
CA GLU A 178 -1.51 -5.52 1.15
C GLU A 178 -2.09 -6.32 2.33
N GLU A 179 -3.11 -7.14 2.09
CA GLU A 179 -3.68 -8.04 3.09
C GLU A 179 -2.65 -9.06 3.61
N ALA A 180 -1.81 -9.59 2.73
CA ALA A 180 -0.74 -10.51 3.09
C ALA A 180 0.33 -9.83 3.94
N MET A 181 0.81 -8.67 3.50
CA MET A 181 1.98 -8.00 4.08
C MET A 181 1.63 -7.21 5.34
N TYR A 182 0.47 -6.54 5.34
CA TYR A 182 0.05 -5.61 6.39
C TYR A 182 -1.21 -6.07 7.12
N GLY A 183 -2.09 -6.81 6.45
CA GLY A 183 -3.33 -7.34 7.03
C GLY A 183 -3.16 -8.62 7.86
N GLY A 184 -1.96 -9.22 7.88
CA GLY A 184 -1.70 -10.43 8.65
C GLY A 184 -2.41 -11.68 8.13
N ARG A 185 -2.95 -11.64 6.91
CA ARG A 185 -3.63 -12.77 6.29
C ARG A 185 -2.60 -13.84 5.90
N PRO A 186 -2.72 -15.09 6.39
CA PRO A 186 -1.86 -16.17 5.93
C PRO A 186 -2.14 -16.46 4.45
N ILE A 187 -1.06 -16.65 3.67
CA ILE A 187 -1.16 -16.97 2.25
C ILE A 187 -1.12 -18.49 2.08
N THR A 188 -2.18 -19.03 1.49
CA THR A 188 -2.23 -20.45 1.14
C THR A 188 -1.47 -20.70 -0.17
N LYS A 189 -1.19 -21.98 -0.43
CA LYS A 189 -0.62 -22.42 -1.71
C LYS A 189 -1.47 -21.94 -2.88
N ASP A 190 -2.78 -22.08 -2.79
CA ASP A 190 -3.72 -21.75 -3.86
C ASP A 190 -3.80 -20.24 -4.09
N ASP A 191 -3.78 -19.43 -3.02
CA ASP A 191 -3.71 -17.97 -3.12
C ASP A 191 -2.47 -17.51 -3.90
N TYR A 192 -1.32 -18.13 -3.61
CA TYR A 192 -0.08 -17.82 -4.31
C TYR A 192 -0.16 -18.20 -5.78
N TRP A 193 -0.55 -19.44 -6.12
CA TRP A 193 -0.57 -19.89 -7.51
C TRP A 193 -1.62 -19.15 -8.35
N LEU A 194 -2.75 -18.75 -7.76
CA LEU A 194 -3.72 -17.88 -8.42
C LEU A 194 -3.09 -16.52 -8.77
N SER A 195 -2.34 -15.93 -7.82
CA SER A 195 -1.65 -14.66 -8.03
C SER A 195 -0.52 -14.80 -9.05
N HIS A 196 0.26 -15.88 -8.98
CA HIS A 196 1.31 -16.20 -9.94
C HIS A 196 0.77 -16.29 -11.36
N ASN A 197 -0.30 -17.06 -11.58
CA ASN A 197 -0.89 -17.24 -12.90
C ASN A 197 -1.43 -15.91 -13.47
N GLN A 198 -1.95 -15.03 -12.60
CA GLN A 198 -2.38 -13.70 -13.01
C GLN A 198 -1.22 -12.83 -13.50
N VAL A 199 -0.09 -12.84 -12.78
CA VAL A 199 1.12 -12.12 -13.17
C VAL A 199 1.76 -12.71 -14.44
N ASP A 200 1.81 -14.03 -14.52
CA ASP A 200 2.38 -14.73 -15.67
C ASP A 200 1.62 -14.41 -16.96
N LYS A 201 0.28 -14.40 -16.88
CA LYS A 201 -0.59 -13.99 -17.98
C LYS A 201 -0.27 -12.57 -18.47
N TRP A 202 -0.02 -11.64 -17.55
CA TRP A 202 0.29 -10.25 -17.91
C TRP A 202 1.63 -10.07 -18.60
N ILE A 203 2.63 -10.85 -18.17
CA ILE A 203 3.95 -10.83 -18.80
C ILE A 203 3.83 -11.38 -20.23
N HIS A 204 3.16 -12.52 -20.41
CA HIS A 204 2.96 -13.11 -21.74
C HIS A 204 2.11 -12.25 -22.67
N GLU A 205 1.02 -11.65 -22.18
CA GLU A 205 0.19 -10.70 -22.96
C GLU A 205 0.95 -9.40 -23.29
N GLY A 206 1.91 -9.03 -22.45
CA GLY A 206 2.74 -7.86 -22.66
C GLY A 206 3.84 -8.04 -23.69
N ASP A 207 4.39 -9.25 -23.79
CA ASP A 207 5.47 -9.61 -24.72
C ASP A 207 4.96 -9.93 -26.14
N SER A 208 3.63 -10.02 -26.33
CA SER A 208 2.97 -10.38 -27.60
C SER A 208 2.68 -9.17 -28.53
N LYS A 209 3.30 -8.01 -28.30
CA LYS A 209 3.16 -6.79 -29.11
C LYS A 209 4.53 -6.31 -29.61
#